data_AF-A0A6M2CRG7-F1
#
_entry.id   AF-A0A6M2CRG7-F1
#
_cell.length_a   1.000
_cell.length_b   1.000
_cell.length_c   1.000
_cell.angle_alpha   90.00
_cell.angle_beta   90.00
_cell.angle_gamma   90.00
#
_symmetry.space_group_name_H-M   'P 1'
#
loop_
_entity.id
_entity.type
_entity.pdbx_description
1 polymer ?
#
loop_
_entity_poly.entity_id
_entity_poly.type
_entity_poly.pdbx_seq_one_letter_code
_entity_poly.pdbx_strand_id
1 'polypeptide(L)'
;GGVQSSYHKSGTHWVQYLTQLILNGGTPINSYDDFTRNHRAIEYVDTEGWVSSMPVRLFTTHLPLSRDTMNKEAKYVYVARNPWDVCVSQFRMTKDLNVAKFDDGTFEEFFEPFVEGDLGYGSYFDHVASAYALKDEQNVFFVTYEELKKDTRGSVLRLASFLGESYHTALLKDSQMLQNTLELSKPERMRNVIVLNLSGNETQEWNKLFDNRKITSKEGYAGDKSKYALVKEAKVGGWKAYFTPELLARFEKKVLQEGDRASFMKLWDDIRKEAFKLSHEST
;
A
#
# COMPACT_ATOMS: atom_id res chain seq x y z
N GLY A 1 3.06 20.16 -1.33
CA GLY A 1 2.10 19.05 -1.05
C GLY A 1 2.87 17.74 -1.03
N GLY A 2 2.32 16.72 -0.38
CA GLY A 2 2.86 15.35 -0.38
C GLY A 2 2.02 14.46 -1.26
N VAL A 3 2.65 13.67 -2.13
CA VAL A 3 1.99 12.63 -2.94
C VAL A 3 2.52 11.29 -2.47
N GLN A 4 1.63 10.41 -2.03
CA GLN A 4 2.00 9.02 -1.77
C GLN A 4 1.67 8.16 -2.98
N SER A 5 2.63 7.37 -3.45
CA SER A 5 2.42 6.40 -4.54
C SER A 5 2.83 5.00 -4.09
N SER A 6 2.17 3.99 -4.63
CA SER A 6 2.50 2.60 -4.39
C SER A 6 1.68 1.73 -5.33
N TYR A 7 2.25 0.63 -5.79
CA TYR A 7 1.42 -0.41 -6.38
C TYR A 7 0.39 -0.89 -5.34
N HIS A 8 -0.84 -1.15 -5.79
CA HIS A 8 -1.94 -1.50 -4.92
C HIS A 8 -1.56 -2.67 -3.96
N LYS A 9 -1.99 -2.58 -2.69
CA LYS A 9 -1.66 -3.54 -1.60
C LYS A 9 -0.21 -3.56 -1.07
N SER A 10 0.62 -2.57 -1.44
CA SER A 10 2.01 -2.49 -0.95
C SER A 10 2.18 -1.84 0.44
N GLY A 11 1.10 -1.43 1.12
CA GLY A 11 1.17 -0.79 2.43
C GLY A 11 0.79 0.68 2.47
N THR A 12 0.09 1.15 1.42
CA THR A 12 -0.35 2.54 1.23
C THR A 12 -0.99 3.14 2.49
N HIS A 13 -1.98 2.46 3.05
CA HIS A 13 -2.71 2.94 4.23
C HIS A 13 -1.80 3.08 5.46
N TRP A 14 -0.78 2.24 5.61
CA TRP A 14 0.12 2.32 6.77
C TRP A 14 1.03 3.54 6.69
N VAL A 15 1.63 3.79 5.53
CA VAL A 15 2.47 4.97 5.34
C VAL A 15 1.66 6.26 5.36
N GLN A 16 0.42 6.24 4.85
CA GLN A 16 -0.51 7.38 4.97
C GLN A 16 -0.81 7.69 6.43
N TYR A 17 -1.13 6.66 7.22
CA TYR A 17 -1.45 6.80 8.64
C TYR A 17 -0.25 7.34 9.42
N LEU A 18 0.94 6.80 9.18
CA LEU A 18 2.19 7.31 9.75
C LEU A 18 2.45 8.76 9.37
N THR A 19 2.31 9.12 8.10
CA THR A 19 2.46 10.49 7.61
C THR A 19 1.52 11.43 8.35
N GLN A 20 0.25 11.07 8.48
CA GLN A 20 -0.73 11.89 9.21
C GLN A 20 -0.39 12.02 10.70
N LEU A 21 -0.01 10.92 11.38
CA LEU A 21 0.42 10.96 12.78
C LEU A 21 1.63 11.88 12.98
N ILE A 22 2.63 11.83 12.09
CA ILE A 22 3.81 12.70 12.14
C ILE A 22 3.39 14.17 12.00
N LEU A 23 2.57 14.47 10.99
CA LEU A 23 2.14 15.85 10.71
C LEU A 23 1.19 16.42 11.78
N ASN A 24 0.46 15.56 12.51
CA ASN A 24 -0.48 15.93 13.58
C ASN A 24 0.10 15.85 14.99
N GLY A 25 1.41 15.76 15.17
CA GLY A 25 1.96 15.77 16.53
C GLY A 25 1.67 14.48 17.31
N GLY A 26 1.52 13.33 16.63
CA GLY A 26 1.17 12.05 17.26
C GLY A 26 -0.28 11.95 17.74
N THR A 27 -1.15 12.88 17.32
CA THR A 27 -2.57 12.89 17.70
C THR A 27 -3.33 11.71 17.08
N PRO A 28 -4.19 11.00 17.84
CA PRO A 28 -4.98 9.88 17.33
C PRO A 28 -5.91 10.26 16.16
N ILE A 29 -6.02 9.35 15.21
CA ILE A 29 -7.04 9.34 14.15
C ILE A 29 -8.13 8.38 14.63
N ASN A 30 -9.36 8.87 14.81
CA ASN A 30 -10.39 8.12 15.55
C ASN A 30 -11.39 7.39 14.64
N SER A 31 -11.46 7.77 13.36
CA SER A 31 -12.40 7.19 12.39
C SER A 31 -11.83 7.18 10.98
N TYR A 32 -12.49 6.44 10.08
CA TYR A 32 -12.17 6.47 8.65
C TYR A 32 -12.41 7.86 8.04
N ASP A 33 -13.41 8.59 8.51
CA ASP A 33 -13.70 9.96 8.08
C ASP A 33 -12.57 10.91 8.49
N ASP A 34 -12.03 10.77 9.70
CA ASP A 34 -10.85 11.52 10.14
C ASP A 34 -9.63 11.21 9.28
N PHE A 35 -9.42 9.92 8.98
CA PHE A 35 -8.31 9.44 8.16
C PHE A 35 -8.36 10.00 6.72
N THR A 36 -9.55 10.11 6.14
CA THR A 36 -9.74 10.58 4.76
C THR A 36 -9.96 12.10 4.66
N ARG A 37 -10.27 12.80 5.75
CA ARG A 37 -10.50 14.25 5.76
C ARG A 37 -9.39 15.05 5.11
N ASN A 38 -8.14 14.68 5.41
CA ASN A 38 -6.93 15.38 4.99
C ASN A 38 -6.20 14.74 3.82
N HIS A 39 -6.87 13.79 3.15
CA HIS A 39 -6.27 12.97 2.13
C HIS A 39 -7.19 12.83 0.91
N ARG A 40 -6.64 12.92 -0.30
CA ARG A 40 -7.40 12.69 -1.55
C ARG A 40 -6.68 11.74 -2.49
N ALA A 41 -7.40 10.79 -3.07
CA ALA A 41 -6.91 9.98 -4.17
C ALA A 41 -7.08 10.77 -5.48
N ILE A 42 -5.98 11.06 -6.17
CA ILE A 42 -5.94 11.96 -7.35
C ILE A 42 -6.88 11.46 -8.46
N GLU A 43 -7.07 10.16 -8.54
CA GLU A 43 -7.72 9.48 -9.66
C GLU A 43 -9.24 9.32 -9.48
N TYR A 44 -9.72 9.49 -8.26
CA TYR A 44 -11.07 9.06 -7.88
C TYR A 44 -11.93 10.19 -7.34
N VAL A 45 -11.32 11.30 -6.92
CA VAL A 45 -11.99 12.38 -6.20
C VAL A 45 -11.63 13.71 -6.82
N ASP A 46 -12.61 14.61 -6.94
CA ASP A 46 -12.35 15.99 -7.34
C ASP A 46 -11.50 16.70 -6.28
N THR A 47 -10.47 17.40 -6.74
CA THR A 47 -9.55 18.15 -5.89
C THR A 47 -9.76 19.65 -5.99
N GLU A 48 -10.66 20.11 -6.86
CA GLU A 48 -11.00 21.52 -7.00
C GLU A 48 -11.58 22.08 -5.70
N GLY A 49 -11.03 23.22 -5.25
CA GLY A 49 -11.44 23.87 -4.00
C GLY A 49 -11.09 23.11 -2.71
N TRP A 50 -10.45 21.93 -2.77
CA TRP A 50 -10.08 21.19 -1.56
C TRP A 50 -8.92 21.86 -0.81
N VAL A 51 -9.13 22.11 0.48
CA VAL A 51 -8.13 22.65 1.40
C VAL A 51 -7.91 21.66 2.54
N SER A 52 -6.66 21.28 2.79
CA SER A 52 -6.30 20.44 3.94
C SER A 52 -6.19 21.29 5.21
N SER A 53 -6.61 20.74 6.34
CA SER A 53 -6.37 21.34 7.66
C SER A 53 -4.95 21.05 8.18
N MET A 54 -4.19 20.22 7.47
CA MET A 54 -2.80 19.90 7.80
C MET A 54 -1.84 20.94 7.23
N PRO A 55 -0.64 21.08 7.79
CA PRO A 55 0.41 21.92 7.19
C PRO A 55 0.79 21.52 5.75
N VAL A 56 0.50 20.28 5.34
CA VAL A 56 0.79 19.73 4.01
C VAL A 56 -0.46 19.04 3.44
N ARG A 57 -0.89 19.41 2.22
CA ARG A 57 -1.90 18.66 1.46
C ARG A 57 -1.37 17.27 1.09
N LEU A 58 -2.10 16.22 1.43
CA LEU A 58 -1.74 14.82 1.16
C LEU A 58 -2.58 14.22 0.03
N PHE A 59 -1.90 13.74 -1.01
CA PHE A 59 -2.52 13.06 -2.14
C PHE A 59 -2.05 11.61 -2.24
N THR A 60 -2.80 10.77 -2.95
CA THR A 60 -2.39 9.39 -3.23
C THR A 60 -2.79 8.99 -4.63
N THR A 61 -1.97 8.12 -5.20
CA THR A 61 -2.18 7.52 -6.51
C THR A 61 -1.67 6.08 -6.49
N HIS A 62 -2.30 5.24 -7.31
CA HIS A 62 -1.81 3.91 -7.65
C HIS A 62 -1.25 3.87 -9.08
N LEU A 63 -0.93 5.05 -9.65
CA LEU A 63 -0.23 5.16 -10.91
C LEU A 63 1.30 5.11 -10.70
N PRO A 64 2.04 4.59 -11.69
CA PRO A 64 3.49 4.64 -11.72
C PRO A 64 4.02 6.07 -11.60
N LEU A 65 5.14 6.23 -10.90
CA LEU A 65 5.81 7.54 -10.84
C LEU A 65 6.57 7.79 -12.14
N SER A 66 6.34 8.96 -12.74
CA SER A 66 7.12 9.41 -13.89
C SER A 66 7.80 10.73 -13.58
N ARG A 67 9.08 10.84 -13.94
CA ARG A 67 9.85 12.09 -13.81
C ARG A 67 9.16 13.24 -14.54
N ASP A 68 8.51 12.96 -15.66
CA ASP A 68 7.89 13.97 -16.52
C ASP A 68 6.62 14.58 -15.90
N THR A 69 5.92 13.82 -15.05
CA THR A 69 4.69 14.26 -14.39
C THR A 69 4.91 14.70 -12.95
N MET A 70 6.09 14.47 -12.40
CA MET A 70 6.43 14.89 -11.04
C MET A 70 6.64 16.39 -10.94
N ASN A 71 6.03 17.01 -9.94
CA ASN A 71 6.29 18.38 -9.55
C ASN A 71 7.51 18.42 -8.62
N LYS A 72 8.54 19.18 -9.01
CA LYS A 72 9.80 19.32 -8.23
C LYS A 72 9.60 19.92 -6.83
N GLU A 73 8.52 20.67 -6.61
CA GLU A 73 8.17 21.28 -5.32
C GLU A 73 7.32 20.36 -4.43
N ALA A 74 6.81 19.26 -4.98
CA ALA A 74 6.07 18.25 -4.23
C ALA A 74 7.03 17.19 -3.66
N LYS A 75 6.65 16.63 -2.51
CA LYS A 75 7.34 15.49 -1.89
C LYS A 75 6.61 14.21 -2.26
N TYR A 76 7.34 13.19 -2.69
CA TYR A 76 6.80 11.90 -3.11
C TYR A 76 7.20 10.84 -2.10
N VAL A 77 6.24 10.11 -1.57
CA VAL A 77 6.48 8.99 -0.65
C VAL A 77 6.07 7.72 -1.38
N TYR A 78 7.04 6.87 -1.71
CA TYR A 78 6.79 5.60 -2.39
C TYR A 78 6.98 4.43 -1.43
N VAL A 79 5.98 3.55 -1.35
CA VAL A 79 6.09 2.28 -0.63
C VAL A 79 6.07 1.09 -1.58
N ALA A 80 7.16 0.33 -1.58
CA ALA A 80 7.26 -0.96 -2.27
C ALA A 80 7.00 -2.10 -1.29
N ARG A 81 6.59 -3.27 -1.78
CA ARG A 81 6.44 -4.49 -0.98
C ARG A 81 6.77 -5.69 -1.85
N ASN A 82 7.30 -6.76 -1.26
CA ASN A 82 7.65 -7.95 -2.03
C ASN A 82 6.45 -8.46 -2.85
N PRO A 83 6.65 -8.84 -4.12
CA PRO A 83 5.55 -9.12 -5.03
C PRO A 83 4.67 -10.30 -4.62
N TRP A 84 5.25 -11.30 -3.94
CA TRP A 84 4.50 -12.48 -3.50
C TRP A 84 3.43 -12.09 -2.47
N ASP A 85 3.78 -11.32 -1.44
CA ASP A 85 2.80 -10.82 -0.46
C ASP A 85 1.81 -9.82 -1.08
N VAL A 86 2.23 -9.04 -2.08
CA VAL A 86 1.33 -8.15 -2.83
C VAL A 86 0.26 -8.96 -3.56
N CYS A 87 0.67 -9.99 -4.32
CA CYS A 87 -0.23 -10.88 -5.05
C CYS A 87 -1.27 -11.51 -4.12
N VAL A 88 -0.83 -12.10 -3.01
CA VAL A 88 -1.74 -12.68 -2.00
C VAL A 88 -2.66 -11.64 -1.38
N SER A 89 -2.12 -10.45 -1.05
CA SER A 89 -2.93 -9.41 -0.45
C SER A 89 -4.00 -8.86 -1.40
N GLN A 90 -3.74 -8.85 -2.71
CA GLN A 90 -4.69 -8.43 -3.73
C GLN A 90 -5.74 -9.52 -3.96
N PHE A 91 -5.32 -10.78 -4.14
CA PHE A 91 -6.21 -11.94 -4.23
C PHE A 91 -7.24 -11.96 -3.10
N ARG A 92 -6.78 -11.88 -1.85
CA ARG A 92 -7.66 -11.93 -0.67
C ARG A 92 -8.66 -10.78 -0.65
N MET A 93 -8.25 -9.59 -1.06
CA MET A 93 -9.16 -8.44 -1.14
C MET A 93 -10.20 -8.65 -2.24
N THR A 94 -9.77 -9.03 -3.44
CA THR A 94 -10.64 -9.25 -4.60
C THR A 94 -11.69 -10.32 -4.28
N LYS A 95 -11.27 -11.43 -3.67
CA LYS A 95 -12.14 -12.53 -3.27
C LYS A 95 -13.12 -12.16 -2.16
N ASP A 96 -12.68 -11.39 -1.16
CA ASP A 96 -13.55 -10.98 -0.04
C ASP A 96 -14.58 -9.92 -0.46
N LEU A 97 -14.17 -8.93 -1.26
CA LEU A 97 -15.03 -7.81 -1.67
C LEU A 97 -15.95 -8.13 -2.88
N ASN A 98 -15.95 -9.37 -3.38
CA ASN A 98 -16.62 -9.74 -4.63
C ASN A 98 -16.33 -8.75 -5.78
N VAL A 99 -15.09 -8.27 -5.85
CA VAL A 99 -14.65 -7.42 -6.94
C VAL A 99 -14.46 -8.30 -8.17
N ALA A 100 -14.93 -7.83 -9.32
CA ALA A 100 -14.82 -8.57 -10.59
C ALA A 100 -15.46 -9.96 -10.62
N LYS A 101 -16.44 -10.26 -9.73
CA LYS A 101 -17.13 -11.56 -9.65
C LYS A 101 -16.17 -12.74 -9.42
N PHE A 102 -15.19 -12.54 -8.54
CA PHE A 102 -14.12 -13.51 -8.26
C PHE A 102 -14.23 -14.10 -6.83
N ASP A 103 -15.43 -14.16 -6.25
CA ASP A 103 -15.64 -14.58 -4.87
C ASP A 103 -15.48 -16.10 -4.63
N ASP A 104 -15.58 -16.90 -5.70
CA ASP A 104 -15.32 -18.35 -5.74
C ASP A 104 -13.95 -18.71 -6.34
N GLY A 105 -13.27 -17.77 -6.99
CA GLY A 105 -11.98 -17.97 -7.65
C GLY A 105 -10.83 -18.45 -6.75
N THR A 106 -9.93 -19.23 -7.33
CA THR A 106 -8.73 -19.80 -6.70
C THR A 106 -7.54 -18.85 -6.73
N PHE A 107 -6.48 -19.16 -5.99
CA PHE A 107 -5.28 -18.33 -6.02
C PHE A 107 -4.55 -18.46 -7.36
N GLU A 108 -4.55 -19.67 -7.92
CA GLU A 108 -3.99 -20.04 -9.22
C GLU A 108 -4.65 -19.24 -10.35
N GLU A 109 -5.98 -19.12 -10.35
CA GLU A 109 -6.72 -18.31 -11.33
C GLU A 109 -6.42 -16.81 -11.19
N PHE A 110 -6.16 -16.33 -9.97
CA PHE A 110 -5.80 -14.93 -9.73
C PHE A 110 -4.35 -14.61 -10.10
N PHE A 111 -3.47 -15.61 -10.05
CA PHE A 111 -2.05 -15.42 -10.27
C PHE A 111 -1.73 -14.97 -11.70
N GLU A 112 -2.39 -15.51 -12.74
CA GLU A 112 -2.08 -15.12 -14.13
C GLU A 112 -2.35 -13.64 -14.41
N PRO A 113 -3.54 -13.09 -14.10
CA PRO A 113 -3.79 -11.68 -14.33
C PRO A 113 -2.84 -10.78 -13.53
N PHE A 114 -2.41 -11.20 -12.33
CA PHE A 114 -1.42 -10.45 -11.56
C PHE A 114 -0.06 -10.38 -12.26
N VAL A 115 0.44 -11.53 -12.74
CA VAL A 115 1.74 -11.63 -13.41
C VAL A 115 1.74 -10.89 -14.76
N GLU A 116 0.63 -10.90 -15.48
CA GLU A 116 0.47 -10.21 -16.75
C GLU A 116 0.06 -8.72 -16.60
N GLY A 117 -0.22 -8.26 -15.39
CA GLY A 117 -0.58 -6.86 -15.12
C GLY A 117 -2.03 -6.50 -15.49
N ASP A 118 -2.90 -7.49 -15.65
CA ASP A 118 -4.31 -7.36 -16.07
C ASP A 118 -5.28 -7.29 -14.87
N LEU A 119 -4.95 -6.42 -13.90
CA LEU A 119 -5.75 -6.22 -12.67
C LEU A 119 -6.13 -4.75 -12.42
N GLY A 120 -6.07 -3.92 -13.46
CA GLY A 120 -6.46 -2.50 -13.40
C GLY A 120 -5.42 -1.54 -12.84
N TYR A 121 -4.26 -2.03 -12.37
CA TYR A 121 -3.13 -1.22 -11.89
C TYR A 121 -1.88 -1.35 -12.78
N GLY A 122 -1.99 -2.07 -13.90
CA GLY A 122 -0.89 -2.38 -14.81
C GLY A 122 0.10 -3.40 -14.23
N SER A 123 1.25 -3.51 -14.89
CA SER A 123 2.34 -4.39 -14.46
C SER A 123 2.93 -3.93 -13.13
N TYR A 124 2.99 -4.84 -12.15
CA TYR A 124 3.71 -4.62 -10.90
C TYR A 124 5.18 -4.26 -11.15
N PHE A 125 5.83 -4.92 -12.12
CA PHE A 125 7.23 -4.70 -12.45
C PHE A 125 7.46 -3.29 -12.99
N ASP A 126 6.66 -2.86 -13.95
CA ASP A 126 6.78 -1.50 -14.51
C ASP A 126 6.50 -0.44 -13.44
N HIS A 127 5.49 -0.67 -12.59
CA HIS A 127 5.13 0.25 -11.52
C HIS A 127 6.26 0.42 -10.50
N VAL A 128 6.84 -0.67 -9.98
CA VAL A 128 7.93 -0.56 -9.00
C VAL A 128 9.24 -0.10 -9.63
N ALA A 129 9.55 -0.54 -10.86
CA ALA A 129 10.73 -0.09 -11.59
C ALA A 129 10.73 1.44 -11.79
N SER A 130 9.57 2.01 -12.14
CA SER A 130 9.42 3.46 -12.33
C SER A 130 9.81 4.26 -11.10
N ALA A 131 9.35 3.85 -9.92
CA ALA A 131 9.68 4.50 -8.67
C ALA A 131 11.11 4.18 -8.20
N TYR A 132 11.58 2.95 -8.43
CA TYR A 132 12.93 2.53 -8.06
C TYR A 132 14.02 3.30 -8.83
N ALA A 133 13.74 3.68 -10.08
CA ALA A 133 14.61 4.54 -10.89
C ALA A 133 14.71 5.98 -10.33
N LEU A 134 13.75 6.40 -9.50
CA LEU A 134 13.67 7.75 -8.92
C LEU A 134 13.97 7.78 -7.42
N LYS A 135 14.31 6.64 -6.81
CA LYS A 135 14.47 6.51 -5.35
C LYS A 135 15.54 7.43 -4.74
N ASP A 136 16.50 7.87 -5.54
CA ASP A 136 17.63 8.70 -5.13
C ASP A 136 17.37 10.21 -5.38
N GLU A 137 16.21 10.57 -5.93
CA GLU A 137 15.79 11.97 -6.08
C GLU A 137 15.50 12.60 -4.71
N GLN A 138 15.92 13.85 -4.51
CA GLN A 138 15.81 14.52 -3.21
C GLN A 138 14.37 14.69 -2.71
N ASN A 139 13.41 14.75 -3.63
CA ASN A 139 11.99 14.88 -3.31
C ASN A 139 11.26 13.53 -3.34
N VAL A 140 11.97 12.39 -3.32
CA VAL A 140 11.41 11.04 -3.24
C VAL A 140 11.89 10.35 -1.95
N PHE A 141 10.93 9.88 -1.15
CA PHE A 141 11.17 8.97 -0.06
C PHE A 141 10.75 7.57 -0.49
N PHE A 142 11.71 6.70 -0.71
CA PHE A 142 11.47 5.31 -1.03
C PHE A 142 11.65 4.44 0.22
N VAL A 143 10.66 3.58 0.50
CA VAL A 143 10.72 2.61 1.59
C VAL A 143 10.06 1.30 1.17
N THR A 144 10.53 0.18 1.69
CA THR A 144 9.84 -1.10 1.56
C THR A 144 8.96 -1.39 2.78
N TYR A 145 7.87 -2.11 2.59
CA TYR A 145 7.01 -2.58 3.67
C TYR A 145 7.79 -3.43 4.68
N GLU A 146 8.76 -4.20 4.18
CA GLU A 146 9.65 -5.07 4.97
C GLU A 146 10.60 -4.25 5.85
N GLU A 147 11.23 -3.20 5.31
CA GLU A 147 12.02 -2.25 6.11
C GLU A 147 11.17 -1.58 7.18
N LEU A 148 9.96 -1.12 6.80
CA LEU A 148 9.03 -0.49 7.73
C LEU A 148 8.61 -1.44 8.86
N LYS A 149 8.45 -2.74 8.58
CA LYS A 149 8.18 -3.76 9.60
C LYS A 149 9.39 -4.09 10.46
N LYS A 150 10.58 -4.14 9.87
CA LYS A 150 11.81 -4.50 10.56
C LYS A 150 12.25 -3.43 11.55
N ASP A 151 12.16 -2.16 11.14
CA ASP A 151 12.47 -1.01 11.99
C ASP A 151 11.46 0.12 11.75
N THR A 152 10.29 -0.02 12.37
CA THR A 152 9.24 1.01 12.32
C THR A 152 9.74 2.34 12.86
N ARG A 153 10.50 2.33 13.97
CA ARG A 153 10.96 3.55 14.63
C ARG A 153 11.93 4.33 13.74
N GLY A 154 12.95 3.66 13.20
CA GLY A 154 13.91 4.29 12.29
C GLY A 154 13.23 4.80 11.01
N SER A 155 12.31 4.02 10.45
CA SER A 155 11.54 4.42 9.27
C SER A 155 10.66 5.66 9.53
N VAL A 156 10.02 5.74 10.69
CA VAL A 156 9.22 6.91 11.11
C VAL A 156 10.08 8.16 11.24
N LEU A 157 11.27 8.06 11.86
CA LEU A 157 12.16 9.20 12.00
C LEU A 157 12.72 9.67 10.64
N ARG A 158 13.08 8.73 9.76
CA ARG A 158 13.49 9.05 8.38
C ARG A 158 12.37 9.73 7.60
N LEU A 159 11.14 9.21 7.69
CA LEU A 159 9.97 9.82 7.04
C LEU A 159 9.71 11.23 7.59
N ALA A 160 9.83 11.42 8.91
CA ALA A 160 9.66 12.75 9.51
C ALA A 160 10.70 13.75 9.02
N SER A 161 11.98 13.36 8.94
CA SER A 161 13.04 14.23 8.39
C SER A 161 12.76 14.58 6.93
N PHE A 162 12.35 13.58 6.13
CA PHE A 162 11.94 13.81 4.75
C PHE A 162 10.75 14.78 4.63
N LEU A 163 9.73 14.67 5.50
CA LEU A 163 8.59 15.59 5.53
C LEU A 163 8.99 16.99 5.99
N GLY A 164 9.98 17.10 6.88
CA GLY A 164 10.64 18.34 7.27
C GLY A 164 11.35 18.21 8.63
N GLU A 165 12.49 18.89 8.78
CA GLU A 165 13.32 18.78 10.00
C GLU A 165 12.62 19.19 11.30
N SER A 166 11.60 20.05 11.23
CA SER A 166 10.76 20.38 12.39
C SER A 166 10.01 19.16 12.93
N TYR A 167 9.50 18.28 12.07
CA TYR A 167 8.80 17.06 12.48
C TYR A 167 9.75 16.04 13.10
N HIS A 168 10.93 15.86 12.48
CA HIS A 168 11.97 14.99 13.02
C HIS A 168 12.43 15.45 14.41
N THR A 169 12.72 16.75 14.54
CA THR A 169 13.12 17.35 15.82
C THR A 169 12.03 17.22 16.88
N ALA A 170 10.76 17.42 16.51
CA ALA A 170 9.64 17.26 17.43
C ALA A 170 9.54 15.82 17.96
N LEU A 171 9.62 14.80 17.09
CA LEU A 171 9.61 13.39 17.49
C LEU A 171 10.80 12.99 18.37
N LEU A 172 11.97 13.59 18.16
CA LEU A 172 13.15 13.30 19.00
C LEU A 172 13.06 13.95 20.38
N LYS A 173 12.48 15.15 20.49
CA LYS A 173 12.35 15.88 21.75
C LYS A 173 11.17 15.42 22.60
N ASP A 174 10.09 14.99 21.97
CA ASP A 174 8.89 14.50 22.62
C ASP A 174 8.78 12.98 22.48
N SER A 175 9.26 12.26 23.49
CA SER A 175 9.20 10.79 23.52
C SER A 175 7.76 10.26 23.53
N GLN A 176 6.81 11.01 24.10
CA GLN A 176 5.40 10.59 24.14
C GLN A 176 4.77 10.72 22.75
N MET A 177 5.07 11.79 22.02
CA MET A 177 4.66 11.95 20.63
C MET A 177 5.16 10.78 19.77
N LEU A 178 6.46 10.46 19.85
CA LEU A 178 7.02 9.32 19.12
C LEU A 178 6.38 8.00 19.53
N GLN A 179 6.21 7.77 20.84
CA GLN A 179 5.56 6.55 21.33
C GLN A 179 4.13 6.44 20.82
N ASN A 180 3.36 7.53 20.83
CA ASN A 180 2.01 7.56 20.28
C ASN A 180 2.01 7.25 18.78
N THR A 181 2.91 7.86 18.00
CA THR A 181 3.04 7.57 16.56
C THR A 181 3.28 6.09 16.30
N LEU A 182 4.14 5.43 17.10
CA LEU A 182 4.44 4.00 16.95
C LEU A 182 3.28 3.11 17.40
N GLU A 183 2.64 3.42 18.51
CA GLU A 183 1.55 2.61 19.07
C GLU A 183 0.26 2.71 18.23
N LEU A 184 -0.10 3.92 17.79
CA LEU A 184 -1.32 4.17 17.03
C LEU A 184 -1.25 3.64 15.59
N SER A 185 -0.03 3.50 15.05
CA SER A 185 0.20 2.94 13.71
C SER A 185 0.33 1.41 13.70
N LYS A 186 0.11 0.74 14.83
CA LYS A 186 0.06 -0.72 14.86
C LYS A 186 -1.14 -1.26 14.07
N PRO A 187 -0.98 -2.34 13.29
CA PRO A 187 -2.07 -2.91 12.50
C PRO A 187 -3.34 -3.22 13.30
N GLU A 188 -3.19 -3.67 14.53
CA GLU A 188 -4.30 -4.02 15.43
C GLU A 188 -5.14 -2.79 15.82
N ARG A 189 -4.52 -1.61 15.86
CA ARG A 189 -5.22 -0.33 16.08
C ARG A 189 -5.83 0.16 14.78
N MET A 190 -5.03 0.23 13.73
CA MET A 190 -5.47 0.74 12.43
C MET A 190 -6.65 -0.05 11.85
N ARG A 191 -6.71 -1.38 12.05
CA ARG A 191 -7.81 -2.21 11.52
C ARG A 191 -9.19 -1.85 12.10
N ASN A 192 -9.21 -1.18 13.25
CA ASN A 192 -10.45 -0.72 13.88
C ASN A 192 -10.82 0.71 13.46
N VAL A 193 -9.86 1.45 12.87
CA VAL A 193 -10.05 2.82 12.40
C VAL A 193 -10.32 2.85 10.89
N ILE A 194 -9.52 2.13 10.12
CA ILE A 194 -9.56 2.09 8.66
C ILE A 194 -10.54 1.01 8.19
N VAL A 195 -11.81 1.23 8.51
CA VAL A 195 -12.94 0.38 8.14
C VAL A 195 -13.75 1.10 7.06
N LEU A 196 -13.76 0.54 5.86
CA LEU A 196 -14.60 1.02 4.78
C LEU A 196 -16.05 0.70 5.07
N ASN A 197 -16.91 1.69 4.84
CA ASN A 197 -18.33 1.49 4.73
C ASN A 197 -18.68 1.22 3.26
N LEU A 198 -19.12 0.01 2.96
CA LEU A 198 -19.60 -0.42 1.64
C LEU A 198 -21.10 -0.08 1.46
N SER A 199 -21.83 0.20 2.57
CA SER A 199 -23.18 0.76 2.51
C SER A 199 -23.09 2.27 2.29
N GLY A 200 -23.21 2.69 1.03
CA GLY A 200 -22.94 4.07 0.60
C GLY A 200 -22.27 4.18 -0.77
N ASN A 201 -22.02 3.05 -1.45
CA ASN A 201 -21.49 3.01 -2.82
C ASN A 201 -22.35 3.75 -3.86
N GLU A 202 -23.52 4.26 -3.48
CA GLU A 202 -24.41 5.08 -4.33
C GLU A 202 -23.92 6.53 -4.49
N THR A 203 -22.84 6.94 -3.81
CA THR A 203 -22.19 8.22 -4.09
C THR A 203 -21.59 8.20 -5.51
N GLN A 204 -21.61 9.35 -6.19
CA GLN A 204 -21.20 9.45 -7.60
C GLN A 204 -19.74 8.99 -7.85
N GLU A 205 -18.86 9.12 -6.84
CA GLU A 205 -17.45 8.71 -6.90
C GLU A 205 -17.28 7.19 -6.77
N TRP A 206 -17.99 6.56 -5.85
CA TRP A 206 -17.97 5.09 -5.69
C TRP A 206 -18.68 4.39 -6.86
N ASN A 207 -19.74 4.98 -7.38
CA ASN A 207 -20.42 4.51 -8.60
C ASN A 207 -19.49 4.50 -9.82
N LYS A 208 -18.63 5.52 -9.99
CA LYS A 208 -17.61 5.54 -11.04
C LYS A 208 -16.53 4.47 -10.83
N LEU A 209 -16.07 4.31 -9.60
CA LEU A 209 -15.03 3.34 -9.23
C LEU A 209 -15.45 1.88 -9.44
N PHE A 210 -16.71 1.55 -9.18
CA PHE A 210 -17.21 0.17 -9.21
C PHE A 210 -18.24 -0.09 -10.30
N ASP A 211 -18.45 0.85 -11.22
CA ASP A 211 -19.40 0.75 -12.35
C ASP A 211 -20.83 0.42 -11.87
N ASN A 212 -21.34 1.21 -10.91
CA ASN A 212 -22.64 1.03 -10.25
C ASN A 212 -22.85 -0.35 -9.59
N ARG A 213 -21.79 -1.14 -9.37
CA ARG A 213 -21.90 -2.46 -8.71
C ARG A 213 -21.99 -2.33 -7.21
N LYS A 214 -22.88 -3.14 -6.63
CA LYS A 214 -22.97 -3.33 -5.19
C LYS A 214 -21.84 -4.24 -4.72
N ILE A 215 -20.79 -3.64 -4.16
CA ILE A 215 -19.67 -4.33 -3.52
C ILE A 215 -20.10 -4.76 -2.11
N THR A 216 -19.83 -6.01 -1.74
CA THR A 216 -20.09 -6.55 -0.40
C THR A 216 -18.86 -7.31 0.08
N SER A 217 -18.68 -7.38 1.39
CA SER A 217 -17.63 -8.19 2.00
C SER A 217 -18.18 -9.55 2.40
N LYS A 218 -17.52 -10.64 1.99
CA LYS A 218 -17.90 -12.02 2.35
C LYS A 218 -17.69 -12.26 3.85
N GLU A 219 -16.54 -11.86 4.37
CA GLU A 219 -16.18 -11.93 5.80
C GLU A 219 -16.88 -10.82 6.61
N GLY A 220 -17.00 -9.63 6.04
CA GLY A 220 -17.44 -8.43 6.75
C GLY A 220 -16.41 -7.90 7.75
N TYR A 221 -16.82 -6.93 8.56
CA TYR A 221 -16.08 -6.46 9.72
C TYR A 221 -16.96 -6.56 10.97
N ALA A 222 -16.49 -7.26 12.00
CA ALA A 222 -17.25 -7.53 13.22
C ALA A 222 -18.66 -8.13 12.96
N GLY A 223 -18.78 -8.98 11.92
CA GLY A 223 -20.04 -9.60 11.51
C GLY A 223 -20.89 -8.77 10.54
N ASP A 224 -20.52 -7.51 10.29
CA ASP A 224 -21.22 -6.63 9.37
C ASP A 224 -20.62 -6.72 7.95
N LYS A 225 -21.34 -7.37 7.03
CA LYS A 225 -20.93 -7.54 5.61
C LYS A 225 -20.94 -6.26 4.78
N SER A 226 -21.55 -5.19 5.30
CA SER A 226 -21.48 -3.86 4.70
C SER A 226 -20.20 -3.11 5.07
N LYS A 227 -19.34 -3.70 5.90
CA LYS A 227 -18.09 -3.09 6.34
C LYS A 227 -16.89 -3.96 5.98
N TYR A 228 -15.76 -3.32 5.70
CA TYR A 228 -14.52 -4.00 5.35
C TYR A 228 -13.31 -3.31 5.98
N ALA A 229 -12.58 -4.02 6.83
CA ALA A 229 -11.30 -3.53 7.35
C ALA A 229 -10.22 -3.64 6.27
N LEU A 230 -9.65 -2.49 5.88
CA LEU A 230 -8.58 -2.42 4.89
C LEU A 230 -7.27 -3.04 5.39
N VAL A 231 -7.05 -2.99 6.71
CA VAL A 231 -5.91 -3.62 7.37
C VAL A 231 -6.30 -5.03 7.82
N LYS A 232 -5.67 -6.04 7.21
CA LYS A 232 -5.85 -7.46 7.54
C LYS A 232 -4.74 -7.94 8.48
N GLU A 233 -3.88 -8.85 8.04
CA GLU A 233 -2.87 -9.49 8.92
C GLU A 233 -1.58 -8.68 9.09
N ALA A 234 -1.24 -7.83 8.11
CA ALA A 234 -0.04 -7.00 8.14
C ALA A 234 1.25 -7.78 8.48
N LYS A 235 1.49 -8.90 7.77
CA LYS A 235 2.68 -9.77 7.91
C LYS A 235 3.56 -9.71 6.66
N VAL A 236 4.83 -10.08 6.86
CA VAL A 236 5.78 -10.41 5.78
C VAL A 236 5.88 -11.93 5.71
N GLY A 237 5.87 -12.50 4.50
CA GLY A 237 5.97 -13.94 4.29
C GLY A 237 4.63 -14.68 4.36
N GLY A 238 3.50 -13.97 4.32
CA GLY A 238 2.17 -14.60 4.27
C GLY A 238 1.92 -15.36 2.97
N TRP A 239 2.67 -15.02 1.93
CA TRP A 239 2.63 -15.68 0.62
C TRP A 239 2.92 -17.19 0.64
N LYS A 240 3.69 -17.69 1.61
CA LYS A 240 4.07 -19.11 1.71
C LYS A 240 2.88 -20.06 1.87
N ALA A 241 1.75 -19.55 2.37
CA ALA A 241 0.53 -20.34 2.52
C ALA A 241 -0.28 -20.49 1.22
N TYR A 242 0.10 -19.79 0.15
CA TYR A 242 -0.67 -19.71 -1.11
C TYR A 242 0.13 -20.18 -2.33
N PHE A 243 1.42 -19.90 -2.37
CA PHE A 243 2.25 -20.24 -3.51
C PHE A 243 2.68 -21.71 -3.49
N THR A 244 2.28 -22.46 -4.51
CA THR A 244 2.80 -23.80 -4.79
C THR A 244 4.20 -23.71 -5.43
N PRO A 245 5.00 -24.81 -5.41
CA PRO A 245 6.28 -24.83 -6.10
C PRO A 245 6.20 -24.43 -7.57
N GLU A 246 5.14 -24.85 -8.28
CA GLU A 246 4.88 -24.50 -9.67
C GLU A 246 4.65 -22.99 -9.85
N LEU A 247 3.79 -22.37 -9.03
CA LEU A 247 3.55 -20.92 -9.11
C LEU A 247 4.83 -20.12 -8.81
N LEU A 248 5.67 -20.59 -7.88
CA LEU A 248 6.96 -19.95 -7.59
C LEU A 248 7.92 -20.05 -8.78
N ALA A 249 8.02 -21.21 -9.42
CA ALA A 249 8.85 -21.39 -10.61
C ALA A 249 8.39 -20.50 -11.77
N ARG A 250 7.07 -20.37 -11.95
CA ARG A 250 6.48 -19.47 -12.96
C ARG A 250 6.73 -18.00 -12.65
N PHE A 251 6.61 -17.60 -11.38
CA PHE A 251 6.89 -16.23 -10.98
C PHE A 251 8.37 -15.87 -11.21
N GLU A 252 9.29 -16.78 -10.86
CA GLU A 252 10.72 -16.60 -11.13
C GLU A 252 11.00 -16.49 -12.63
N LYS A 253 10.35 -17.33 -13.46
CA LYS A 253 10.44 -17.22 -14.92
C LYS A 253 10.01 -15.84 -15.41
N LYS A 254 8.91 -15.28 -14.87
CA LYS A 254 8.50 -13.91 -15.19
C LYS A 254 9.56 -12.89 -14.79
N VAL A 255 10.09 -12.97 -13.56
CA VAL A 255 11.16 -12.06 -13.08
C VAL A 255 12.35 -12.06 -14.05
N LEU A 256 12.75 -13.23 -14.56
CA LEU A 256 13.83 -13.35 -15.54
C LEU A 256 13.46 -12.75 -16.91
N GLN A 257 12.21 -12.92 -17.36
CA GLN A 257 11.72 -12.33 -18.61
C GLN A 257 11.67 -10.79 -18.56
N GLU A 258 11.40 -10.22 -17.39
CA GLU A 258 11.39 -8.76 -17.19
C GLU A 258 12.79 -8.13 -17.28
N GLY A 259 13.85 -8.92 -17.09
CA GLY A 259 15.24 -8.47 -17.23
C GLY A 259 15.56 -7.28 -16.32
N ASP A 260 16.16 -6.23 -16.90
CA ASP A 260 16.57 -5.01 -16.18
C ASP A 260 15.39 -4.29 -15.49
N ARG A 261 14.16 -4.44 -16.01
CA ARG A 261 12.96 -3.88 -15.38
C ARG A 261 12.70 -4.49 -14.00
N ALA A 262 13.13 -5.73 -13.76
CA ALA A 262 13.05 -6.37 -12.45
C ALA A 262 14.32 -6.19 -11.59
N SER A 263 15.24 -5.29 -11.94
CA SER A 263 16.48 -5.07 -11.18
C SER A 263 16.25 -4.64 -9.72
N PHE A 264 15.09 -4.05 -9.42
CA PHE A 264 14.67 -3.69 -8.05
C PHE A 264 14.41 -4.92 -7.17
N MET A 265 14.24 -6.12 -7.74
CA MET A 265 13.97 -7.35 -6.98
C MET A 265 15.10 -7.71 -6.00
N LYS A 266 16.29 -7.13 -6.16
CA LYS A 266 17.39 -7.23 -5.17
C LYS A 266 17.03 -6.65 -3.79
N LEU A 267 15.99 -5.81 -3.69
CA LEU A 267 15.43 -5.34 -2.43
C LEU A 267 14.93 -6.49 -1.54
N TRP A 268 14.60 -7.63 -2.14
CA TRP A 268 14.08 -8.83 -1.48
C TRP A 268 14.88 -10.08 -1.88
N ASP A 269 16.21 -9.94 -2.01
CA ASP A 269 17.09 -11.04 -2.42
C ASP A 269 17.00 -12.26 -1.49
N ASP A 270 16.84 -12.03 -0.19
CA ASP A 270 16.61 -13.07 0.82
C ASP A 270 15.28 -13.81 0.60
N ILE A 271 14.18 -13.08 0.40
CA ILE A 271 12.85 -13.65 0.11
C ILE A 271 12.85 -14.38 -1.24
N ARG A 272 13.49 -13.81 -2.27
CA ARG A 272 13.58 -14.41 -3.61
C ARG A 272 14.37 -15.72 -3.57
N LYS A 273 15.48 -15.76 -2.84
CA LYS A 273 16.26 -17.01 -2.63
C LYS A 273 15.44 -18.08 -1.92
N GLU A 274 14.66 -17.69 -0.93
CA GLU A 274 13.73 -18.61 -0.25
C GLU A 274 12.65 -19.12 -1.21
N ALA A 275 11.99 -18.24 -1.96
CA ALA A 275 11.00 -18.60 -2.98
C ALA A 275 11.58 -19.54 -4.05
N PHE A 276 12.81 -19.27 -4.51
CA PHE A 276 13.52 -20.14 -5.45
C PHE A 276 13.82 -21.51 -4.86
N LYS A 277 14.20 -21.59 -3.58
CA LYS A 277 14.42 -22.89 -2.93
C LYS A 277 13.10 -23.68 -2.86
N LEU A 278 12.02 -23.04 -2.40
CA LEU A 278 10.70 -23.66 -2.27
C LEU A 278 10.12 -24.10 -3.63
N SER A 279 10.49 -23.45 -4.74
CA SER A 279 10.06 -23.88 -6.08
C SER A 279 10.68 -25.20 -6.55
N HIS A 280 11.73 -25.67 -5.87
CA HIS A 280 12.43 -26.92 -6.17
C HIS A 280 12.26 -27.98 -5.05
N GLU A 281 11.50 -27.67 -4.00
CA GLU A 281 11.09 -28.67 -3.01
C GLU A 281 9.97 -29.51 -3.63
N SER A 282 10.26 -30.78 -3.88
CA SER A 282 9.51 -31.68 -4.75
C SER A 282 8.00 -31.78 -4.45
N THR A 283 7.22 -31.80 -5.53
CA THR A 283 5.99 -32.61 -5.69
C THR A 283 6.18 -34.03 -5.19
#